data_AF-A0ABD2Q2E9-F1
#
_entry.id   AF-A0ABD2Q2E9-F1
#
_cell.length_a   1.000
_cell.length_b   1.000
_cell.length_c   1.000
_cell.angle_alpha   90.00
_cell.angle_beta   90.00
_cell.angle_gamma   90.00
#
_symmetry.space_group_name_H-M   'P 1'
#
loop_
_entity.id
_entity.type
_entity.pdbx_description
1 polymer ?
#
loop_
_entity_poly.entity_id
_entity_poly.type
_entity_poly.pdbx_seq_one_letter_code
_entity_poly.pdbx_strand_id
1 'polypeptide(L)'
;MFNEILLKKSDSGHLFIRDINNTKRKLERFMQLNIKSLQVVSDFDRTLSKFKFNGVNNLSCYGVFEQDPELTPLVRSKELTKKYYPIEINPNMPDHEKLRYMIEWWEQAHEVMIQAKLHKDCLIKTAYAATVYLREQVPEFIQLAQLHHIPVLIFSAGLGDVIEPIMKKANLYLNNVHIVSNFMAFNQEGLLVGFKEPLIHVFNKNIATVCEMDYYKTESSKRSCVLLCGDSTGDVHMSDGANFISEEEHATPVENSKTTVLRIGFLNEHVEENLDRYKEIYDIVLVDDDSFDLPMLILRSMIENETV
;
A
#
# COMPACT_ATOMS: atom_id res chain seq x y z
N MET A 1 -9.92 19.58 11.61
CA MET A 1 -9.90 18.40 10.73
C MET A 1 -11.00 18.33 9.67
N PHE A 2 -12.26 17.90 9.91
CA PHE A 2 -13.20 17.66 8.77
C PHE A 2 -13.47 18.89 7.91
N ASN A 3 -13.67 20.06 8.54
CA ASN A 3 -13.82 21.32 7.81
C ASN A 3 -12.55 21.69 7.03
N GLU A 4 -11.37 21.36 7.55
CA GLU A 4 -10.09 21.59 6.88
C GLU A 4 -9.91 20.68 5.66
N ILE A 5 -10.37 19.43 5.75
CA ILE A 5 -10.41 18.51 4.60
C ILE A 5 -11.37 19.05 3.53
N LEU A 6 -12.52 19.59 3.92
CA LEU A 6 -13.46 20.23 2.99
C LEU A 6 -12.90 21.52 2.37
N LEU A 7 -12.12 22.30 3.11
CA LEU A 7 -11.40 23.46 2.58
C LEU A 7 -10.33 23.04 1.57
N LYS A 8 -9.52 22.01 1.89
CA LYS A 8 -8.59 21.42 0.91
C LYS A 8 -9.31 20.96 -0.35
N LYS A 9 -10.50 20.36 -0.23
CA LYS A 9 -11.35 19.99 -1.38
C LYS A 9 -11.78 21.19 -2.22
N SER A 10 -12.20 22.29 -1.60
CA SER A 10 -12.62 23.48 -2.34
C SER A 10 -11.46 24.19 -3.03
N ASP A 11 -10.29 24.19 -2.40
CA ASP A 11 -9.13 24.96 -2.86
C ASP A 11 -8.35 24.24 -3.96
N SER A 12 -8.21 22.90 -3.88
CA SER A 12 -7.39 22.14 -4.82
C SER A 12 -8.18 21.54 -5.98
N GLY A 13 -9.46 21.20 -5.83
CA GLY A 13 -10.19 20.42 -6.86
C GLY A 13 -9.66 19.00 -7.08
N HIS A 14 -8.64 18.60 -6.33
CA HIS A 14 -7.96 17.30 -6.41
C HIS A 14 -8.45 16.29 -5.37
N LEU A 15 -9.32 16.70 -4.43
CA LEU A 15 -9.87 15.84 -3.39
C LEU A 15 -11.36 15.55 -3.63
N PHE A 16 -11.74 14.29 -3.67
CA PHE A 16 -13.12 13.85 -3.88
C PHE A 16 -13.61 12.98 -2.74
N ILE A 17 -14.85 13.23 -2.31
CA ILE A 17 -15.55 12.46 -1.27
C ILE A 17 -16.96 12.22 -1.79
N ARG A 18 -17.33 10.95 -1.97
CA ARG A 18 -18.69 10.57 -2.41
C ARG A 18 -19.69 10.69 -1.26
N ASP A 19 -19.43 9.99 -0.16
CA ASP A 19 -20.31 9.98 1.02
C ASP A 19 -19.69 10.81 2.16
N ILE A 20 -19.96 12.12 2.11
CA ILE A 20 -19.47 13.11 3.08
C ILE A 20 -19.84 12.71 4.51
N ASN A 21 -21.04 12.19 4.74
CA ASN A 21 -21.53 11.86 6.08
C ASN A 21 -20.83 10.62 6.64
N ASN A 22 -20.65 9.57 5.83
CA ASN A 22 -19.92 8.38 6.25
C ASN A 22 -18.45 8.68 6.51
N THR A 23 -17.79 9.43 5.61
CA THR A 23 -16.39 9.84 5.78
C THR A 23 -16.22 10.69 7.04
N LYS A 24 -17.13 11.64 7.28
CA LYS A 24 -17.14 12.45 8.52
C LYS A 24 -17.25 11.57 9.77
N ARG A 25 -18.21 10.64 9.81
CA ARG A 25 -18.41 9.73 10.94
C ARG A 25 -17.17 8.86 11.22
N LYS A 26 -16.50 8.36 10.18
CA LYS A 26 -15.24 7.60 10.34
C LYS A 26 -14.13 8.46 10.92
N LEU A 27 -13.96 9.68 10.40
CA LEU A 27 -12.99 10.65 10.88
C LEU A 27 -13.26 11.06 12.34
N GLU A 28 -14.51 11.31 12.70
CA GLU A 28 -14.91 11.58 14.10
C GLU A 28 -14.60 10.39 15.00
N ARG A 29 -14.83 9.16 14.54
CA ARG A 29 -14.49 7.94 15.28
C ARG A 29 -12.98 7.81 15.50
N PHE A 30 -12.16 8.17 14.51
CA PHE A 30 -10.70 8.24 14.67
C PHE A 30 -10.32 9.25 15.76
N MET A 31 -10.94 10.44 15.77
CA MET A 31 -10.63 11.48 16.77
C MET A 31 -11.09 11.13 18.19
N GLN A 32 -12.12 10.30 18.34
CA GLN A 32 -12.64 9.87 19.65
C GLN A 32 -11.83 8.75 20.29
N LEU A 33 -11.00 8.05 19.51
CA LEU A 33 -10.23 6.91 19.98
C LEU A 33 -8.78 7.31 20.27
N ASN A 34 -8.18 6.64 21.25
CA ASN A 34 -6.78 6.82 21.59
C ASN A 34 -5.87 6.48 20.38
N ILE A 35 -4.73 7.16 20.22
CA ILE A 35 -3.80 6.92 19.11
C ILE A 35 -3.34 5.45 19.04
N LYS A 36 -3.27 4.76 20.18
CA LYS A 36 -2.92 3.34 20.26
C LYS A 36 -3.96 2.43 19.60
N SER A 37 -5.15 2.93 19.28
CA SER A 37 -6.12 2.20 18.45
C SER A 37 -5.77 2.18 16.96
N LEU A 38 -4.86 3.04 16.50
CA LEU A 38 -4.52 3.20 15.09
C LEU A 38 -3.49 2.19 14.62
N GLN A 39 -3.69 1.71 13.39
CA GLN A 39 -2.66 1.14 12.53
C GLN A 39 -2.78 1.73 11.12
N VAL A 40 -1.68 1.67 10.37
CA VAL A 40 -1.63 2.09 8.98
C VAL A 40 -1.39 0.87 8.11
N VAL A 41 -2.18 0.74 7.05
CA VAL A 41 -1.98 -0.28 6.02
C VAL A 41 -1.88 0.43 4.68
N SER A 42 -0.75 0.31 4.01
CA SER A 42 -0.48 1.06 2.78
C SER A 42 0.09 0.16 1.70
N ASP A 43 -0.32 0.37 0.45
CA ASP A 43 0.51 -0.06 -0.67
C ASP A 43 1.81 0.77 -0.73
N PHE A 44 2.80 0.32 -1.49
CA PHE A 44 4.06 1.02 -1.70
C PHE A 44 4.11 1.79 -3.03
N ASP A 45 3.97 1.09 -4.15
CA ASP A 45 4.24 1.64 -5.48
C ASP A 45 3.14 2.63 -5.83
N ARG A 46 3.48 3.88 -6.17
CA ARG A 46 2.52 4.96 -6.51
C ARG A 46 1.55 5.36 -5.38
N THR A 47 1.65 4.74 -4.21
CA THR A 47 0.98 5.14 -2.97
C THR A 47 1.94 5.86 -2.03
N LEU A 48 2.94 5.15 -1.47
CA LEU A 48 4.02 5.77 -0.70
C LEU A 48 5.08 6.37 -1.61
N SER A 49 5.38 5.72 -2.74
CA SER A 49 6.17 6.32 -3.81
C SER A 49 5.30 7.23 -4.67
N LYS A 50 5.88 8.31 -5.20
CA LYS A 50 5.17 9.17 -6.16
C LYS A 50 4.88 8.39 -7.44
N PHE A 51 3.81 8.74 -8.15
CA PHE A 51 3.58 8.21 -9.50
C PHE A 51 4.54 8.84 -10.52
N LYS A 52 4.76 10.15 -10.43
CA LYS A 52 5.67 10.92 -11.27
C LYS A 52 6.58 11.79 -10.42
N PHE A 53 7.72 12.17 -10.98
CA PHE A 53 8.59 13.18 -10.42
C PHE A 53 9.12 14.04 -11.57
N ASN A 54 8.91 15.36 -11.49
CA ASN A 54 9.26 16.32 -12.55
C ASN A 54 8.72 15.91 -13.95
N GLY A 55 7.49 15.41 -14.01
CA GLY A 55 6.83 15.00 -15.25
C GLY A 55 7.27 13.63 -15.80
N VAL A 56 8.24 12.96 -15.17
CA VAL A 56 8.71 11.62 -15.56
C VAL A 56 8.12 10.59 -14.62
N ASN A 57 7.73 9.41 -15.14
CA ASN A 57 7.24 8.32 -14.30
C ASN A 57 8.33 7.89 -13.32
N ASN A 58 7.96 7.82 -12.04
CA ASN A 58 8.80 7.26 -11.01
C ASN A 58 8.92 5.74 -11.21
N LEU A 59 9.99 5.14 -10.72
CA LEU A 59 10.17 3.69 -10.83
C LEU A 59 9.25 2.96 -9.84
N SER A 60 8.55 1.93 -10.33
CA SER A 60 7.98 0.89 -9.45
C SER A 60 9.06 -0.08 -8.99
N CYS A 61 8.74 -0.98 -8.06
CA CYS A 61 9.68 -2.03 -7.64
C CYS A 61 10.19 -2.89 -8.81
N TYR A 62 9.30 -3.24 -9.74
CA TYR A 62 9.67 -3.96 -10.96
C TYR A 62 10.50 -3.08 -11.91
N GLY A 63 10.19 -1.78 -12.00
CA GLY A 63 11.00 -0.84 -12.77
C GLY A 63 12.42 -0.69 -12.22
N VAL A 64 12.61 -0.75 -10.90
CA VAL A 64 13.94 -0.80 -10.27
C VAL A 64 14.66 -2.10 -10.61
N PHE A 65 13.99 -3.25 -10.50
CA PHE A 65 14.56 -4.54 -10.88
C PHE A 65 15.08 -4.51 -12.32
N GLU A 66 14.30 -3.98 -13.27
CA GLU A 66 14.65 -3.89 -14.69
C GLU A 66 15.90 -3.02 -14.99
N GLN A 67 16.32 -2.15 -14.06
CA GLN A 67 17.55 -1.35 -14.19
C GLN A 67 18.82 -2.16 -13.99
N ASP A 68 18.73 -3.37 -13.44
CA ASP A 68 19.93 -4.17 -13.15
C ASP A 68 20.68 -4.50 -14.45
N PRO A 69 21.98 -4.16 -14.58
CA PRO A 69 22.72 -4.29 -15.83
C PRO A 69 22.87 -5.75 -16.30
N GLU A 70 22.80 -6.72 -15.38
CA GLU A 70 22.99 -8.14 -15.68
C GLU A 70 21.75 -8.81 -16.30
N LEU A 71 20.61 -8.11 -16.33
CA LEU A 71 19.39 -8.66 -16.92
C LEU A 71 19.50 -8.82 -18.44
N THR A 72 18.87 -9.87 -18.95
CA THR A 72 18.77 -10.11 -20.39
C THR A 72 17.71 -9.22 -21.04
N PRO A 73 17.76 -8.98 -22.36
CA PRO A 73 16.71 -8.25 -23.08
C PRO A 73 15.32 -8.89 -22.93
N LEU A 74 15.25 -10.22 -22.78
CA LEU A 74 13.99 -10.95 -22.56
C LEU A 74 13.32 -10.49 -21.25
N VAL A 75 14.11 -10.32 -20.19
CA VAL A 75 13.59 -9.90 -18.88
C VAL A 75 13.14 -8.44 -18.88
N ARG A 76 13.79 -7.60 -19.68
CA ARG A 76 13.38 -6.20 -19.89
C ARG A 76 12.23 -6.04 -20.89
N SER A 77 11.74 -7.14 -21.45
CA SER A 77 10.67 -7.12 -22.44
C SER A 77 9.37 -6.64 -21.82
N LYS A 78 8.69 -5.70 -22.49
CA LYS A 78 7.38 -5.19 -22.08
C LYS A 78 6.21 -5.98 -22.65
N GLU A 79 6.44 -7.14 -23.28
CA GLU A 79 5.37 -7.92 -23.92
C GLU A 79 4.31 -8.41 -22.92
N LEU A 80 4.71 -8.86 -21.73
CA LEU A 80 3.76 -9.25 -20.68
C LEU A 80 2.92 -8.04 -20.24
N THR A 81 3.56 -6.91 -19.94
CA THR A 81 2.86 -5.67 -19.58
C THR A 81 1.88 -5.24 -20.68
N LYS A 82 2.30 -5.26 -21.95
CA LYS A 82 1.43 -4.91 -23.09
C LYS A 82 0.21 -5.83 -23.19
N LYS A 83 0.35 -7.12 -22.85
CA LYS A 83 -0.74 -8.10 -22.87
C LYS A 83 -1.71 -7.89 -21.70
N TYR A 84 -1.21 -7.75 -20.47
CA TYR A 84 -2.04 -7.87 -19.27
C TYR A 84 -2.44 -6.54 -18.64
N TYR A 85 -1.63 -5.49 -18.75
CA TYR A 85 -1.96 -4.19 -18.15
C TYR A 85 -3.28 -3.60 -18.69
N PRO A 86 -3.61 -3.68 -20.00
CA PRO A 86 -4.93 -3.25 -20.49
C PRO A 86 -6.09 -4.04 -19.88
N ILE A 87 -5.87 -5.29 -19.44
CA ILE A 87 -6.88 -6.12 -18.78
C ILE A 87 -7.05 -5.67 -17.32
N GLU A 88 -5.95 -5.42 -16.60
CA GLU A 88 -5.94 -4.92 -15.22
C GLU A 88 -6.78 -3.64 -15.10
N ILE A 89 -6.51 -2.66 -15.98
CA ILE A 89 -7.14 -1.35 -15.92
C ILE A 89 -8.51 -1.29 -16.60
N ASN A 90 -8.99 -2.36 -17.22
CA ASN A 90 -10.25 -2.33 -17.96
C ASN A 90 -11.44 -2.07 -17.02
N PRO A 91 -12.13 -0.92 -17.10
CA PRO A 91 -13.22 -0.61 -16.18
C PRO A 91 -14.48 -1.45 -16.46
N ASN A 92 -14.59 -2.03 -17.66
CA ASN A 92 -15.75 -2.81 -18.10
C ASN A 92 -15.61 -4.31 -17.79
N MET A 93 -14.47 -4.76 -17.27
CA MET A 93 -14.26 -6.15 -16.88
C MET A 93 -14.42 -6.30 -15.36
N PRO A 94 -15.27 -7.21 -14.87
CA PRO A 94 -15.38 -7.50 -13.45
C PRO A 94 -14.09 -8.04 -12.84
N ASP A 95 -13.80 -7.73 -11.57
CA ASP A 95 -12.53 -8.12 -10.93
C ASP A 95 -12.34 -9.65 -10.86
N HIS A 96 -13.42 -10.41 -10.68
CA HIS A 96 -13.36 -11.88 -10.69
C HIS A 96 -12.95 -12.48 -12.04
N GLU A 97 -13.22 -11.78 -13.15
CA GLU A 97 -12.75 -12.19 -14.49
C GLU A 97 -11.29 -11.80 -14.72
N LYS A 98 -10.85 -10.66 -14.17
CA LYS A 98 -9.46 -10.21 -14.23
C LYS A 98 -8.51 -11.10 -13.43
N LEU A 99 -8.99 -11.69 -12.34
CA LEU A 99 -8.19 -12.47 -11.39
C LEU A 99 -7.29 -13.51 -12.07
N ARG A 100 -7.86 -14.35 -12.96
CA ARG A 100 -7.10 -15.37 -13.70
C ARG A 100 -5.96 -14.79 -14.53
N TYR A 101 -6.15 -13.61 -15.12
CA TYR A 101 -5.15 -12.95 -15.95
C TYR A 101 -4.06 -12.30 -15.11
N MET A 102 -4.39 -11.79 -13.92
CA MET A 102 -3.37 -11.27 -13.01
C MET A 102 -2.49 -12.39 -12.47
N ILE A 103 -3.08 -13.53 -12.08
CA ILE A 103 -2.30 -14.71 -11.68
C ILE A 103 -1.38 -15.14 -12.83
N GLU A 104 -1.92 -15.32 -14.04
CA GLU A 104 -1.14 -15.69 -15.23
C GLU A 104 -0.01 -14.69 -15.52
N TRP A 105 -0.27 -13.38 -15.38
CA TRP A 105 0.74 -12.34 -15.58
C TRP A 105 1.87 -12.46 -14.56
N TRP A 106 1.54 -12.53 -13.27
CA TRP A 106 2.54 -12.56 -12.20
C TRP A 106 3.38 -13.84 -12.25
N GLU A 107 2.76 -15.00 -12.50
CA GLU A 107 3.48 -16.26 -12.69
C GLU A 107 4.47 -16.20 -13.86
N GLN A 108 4.03 -15.70 -15.03
CA GLN A 108 4.91 -15.55 -16.19
C GLN A 108 6.02 -14.52 -15.97
N ALA A 109 5.71 -13.40 -15.30
CA ALA A 109 6.70 -12.38 -14.99
C ALA A 109 7.78 -12.95 -14.06
N HIS A 110 7.38 -13.67 -13.00
CA HIS A 110 8.30 -14.30 -12.06
C HIS A 110 9.14 -15.40 -12.73
N GLU A 111 8.55 -16.21 -13.60
CA GLU A 111 9.29 -17.22 -14.37
C GLU A 111 10.39 -16.59 -15.23
N VAL A 112 10.07 -15.51 -15.94
CA VAL A 112 11.05 -14.75 -16.74
C VAL A 112 12.16 -14.18 -15.85
N MET A 113 11.82 -13.65 -14.66
CA MET A 113 12.83 -13.16 -13.72
C MET A 113 13.75 -14.27 -13.21
N ILE A 114 13.22 -15.46 -12.89
CA ILE A 114 14.01 -16.62 -12.45
C ILE A 114 14.99 -17.07 -13.53
N GLN A 115 14.58 -17.05 -14.80
CA GLN A 115 15.46 -17.38 -15.94
C GLN A 115 16.66 -16.42 -16.07
N ALA A 116 16.57 -15.21 -15.51
CA ALA A 116 17.68 -14.25 -15.48
C ALA A 116 18.85 -14.73 -14.59
N LYS A 117 18.59 -15.62 -13.62
CA LYS A 117 19.56 -16.09 -12.62
C LYS A 117 20.28 -14.93 -11.92
N LEU A 118 19.55 -13.87 -11.60
CA LEU A 118 20.12 -12.69 -10.96
C LEU A 118 20.68 -13.04 -9.58
N HIS A 119 21.89 -12.57 -9.28
CA HIS A 119 22.48 -12.74 -7.97
C HIS A 119 21.91 -11.70 -6.98
N LYS A 120 21.62 -12.12 -5.74
CA LYS A 120 21.03 -11.27 -4.68
C LYS A 120 21.80 -9.96 -4.47
N ASP A 121 23.12 -10.02 -4.45
CA ASP A 121 23.95 -8.83 -4.23
C ASP A 121 23.85 -7.80 -5.36
N CYS A 122 23.60 -8.24 -6.60
CA CYS A 122 23.39 -7.35 -7.75
C CYS A 122 22.06 -6.61 -7.57
N LEU A 123 20.99 -7.34 -7.24
CA LEU A 123 19.68 -6.73 -6.95
C LEU A 123 19.76 -5.69 -5.83
N ILE A 124 20.45 -6.02 -4.72
CA ILE A 124 20.62 -5.09 -3.60
C ILE A 124 21.35 -3.82 -4.06
N LYS A 125 22.46 -3.96 -4.81
CA LYS A 125 23.19 -2.81 -5.37
C LYS A 125 22.29 -1.97 -6.28
N THR A 126 21.53 -2.61 -7.16
CA THR A 126 20.58 -1.95 -8.06
C THR A 126 19.52 -1.18 -7.27
N ALA A 127 18.92 -1.78 -6.23
CA ALA A 127 17.92 -1.13 -5.39
C ALA A 127 18.50 0.07 -4.61
N TYR A 128 19.73 -0.04 -4.08
CA TYR A 128 20.41 1.08 -3.42
C TYR A 128 20.83 2.19 -4.39
N ALA A 129 21.19 1.85 -5.64
CA ALA A 129 21.56 2.82 -6.66
C ALA A 129 20.34 3.53 -7.25
N ALA A 130 19.19 2.86 -7.30
CA ALA A 130 17.96 3.42 -7.83
C ALA A 130 17.51 4.66 -7.05
N THR A 131 16.88 5.58 -7.79
CA THR A 131 16.25 6.77 -7.24
C THR A 131 14.74 6.60 -7.36
N VAL A 132 14.12 6.20 -6.25
CA VAL A 132 12.67 6.14 -6.11
C VAL A 132 12.25 7.31 -5.23
N TYR A 133 11.37 8.15 -5.75
CA TYR A 133 10.87 9.31 -5.03
C TYR A 133 9.67 8.93 -4.17
N LEU A 134 9.75 9.15 -2.86
CA LEU A 134 8.60 9.02 -1.96
C LEU A 134 7.72 10.27 -2.04
N ARG A 135 6.41 10.12 -1.78
CA ARG A 135 5.51 11.27 -1.62
C ARG A 135 6.00 12.17 -0.49
N GLU A 136 5.74 13.46 -0.62
CA GLU A 136 6.07 14.43 0.43
C GLU A 136 5.41 14.03 1.75
N GLN A 137 6.06 14.29 2.87
CA GLN A 137 5.65 13.88 4.22
C GLN A 137 5.67 12.38 4.53
N VAL A 138 5.93 11.46 3.58
CA VAL A 138 6.07 10.02 3.92
C VAL A 138 7.19 9.76 4.94
N PRO A 139 8.40 10.33 4.81
CA PRO A 139 9.45 10.14 5.80
C PRO A 139 9.03 10.59 7.21
N GLU A 140 8.49 11.80 7.31
CA GLU A 140 8.02 12.40 8.55
C GLU A 140 6.84 11.61 9.14
N PHE A 141 5.95 11.11 8.29
CA PHE A 141 4.79 10.32 8.70
C PHE A 141 5.22 9.03 9.38
N ILE A 142 6.13 8.27 8.76
CA ILE A 142 6.61 7.00 9.30
C ILE A 142 7.39 7.22 10.61
N GLN A 143 8.21 8.27 10.68
CA GLN A 143 8.93 8.63 11.91
C GLN A 143 7.98 9.04 13.04
N LEU A 144 6.95 9.83 12.75
CA LEU A 144 5.95 10.21 13.73
C LEU A 144 5.13 8.99 14.18
N ALA A 145 4.78 8.10 13.26
CA ALA A 145 4.12 6.84 13.58
C ALA A 145 4.98 5.98 14.53
N GLN A 146 6.29 5.90 14.27
CA GLN A 146 7.24 5.18 15.14
C GLN A 146 7.28 5.79 16.55
N LEU A 147 7.33 7.12 16.66
CA LEU A 147 7.38 7.82 17.96
C LEU A 147 6.18 7.47 18.84
N HIS A 148 5.01 7.25 18.24
CA HIS A 148 3.77 6.88 18.93
C HIS A 148 3.47 5.38 18.91
N HIS A 149 4.42 4.54 18.50
CA HIS A 149 4.27 3.08 18.40
C HIS A 149 3.04 2.63 17.59
N ILE A 150 2.81 3.33 16.48
CA ILE A 150 1.75 3.03 15.51
C ILE A 150 2.35 2.12 14.44
N PRO A 151 1.82 0.90 14.27
CA PRO A 151 2.32 -0.02 13.27
C PRO A 151 1.95 0.43 11.86
N VAL A 152 2.90 0.27 10.94
CA VAL A 152 2.76 0.57 9.52
C VAL A 152 3.03 -0.71 8.74
N LEU A 153 1.97 -1.29 8.19
CA LEU A 153 2.08 -2.40 7.26
C LEU A 153 2.18 -1.87 5.83
N ILE A 154 3.32 -2.11 5.17
CA ILE A 154 3.48 -1.95 3.73
C ILE A 154 3.05 -3.27 3.08
N PHE A 155 1.90 -3.29 2.42
CA PHE A 155 1.33 -4.48 1.79
C PHE A 155 1.31 -4.31 0.27
N SER A 156 2.34 -4.85 -0.39
CA SER A 156 2.63 -4.55 -1.79
C SER A 156 2.67 -5.79 -2.67
N ALA A 157 2.08 -5.71 -3.87
CA ALA A 157 2.28 -6.69 -4.95
C ALA A 157 3.64 -6.50 -5.68
N GLY A 158 4.44 -5.53 -5.22
CA GLY A 158 5.81 -5.27 -5.66
C GLY A 158 6.80 -6.37 -5.28
N LEU A 159 8.06 -5.98 -5.15
CA LEU A 159 9.19 -6.86 -4.81
C LEU A 159 9.74 -6.49 -3.43
N GLY A 160 9.59 -7.37 -2.45
CA GLY A 160 10.03 -7.12 -1.07
C GLY A 160 11.53 -6.84 -0.97
N ASP A 161 12.36 -7.58 -1.71
CA ASP A 161 13.82 -7.41 -1.80
C ASP A 161 14.25 -6.09 -2.47
N VAL A 162 13.31 -5.34 -3.06
CA VAL A 162 13.53 -3.99 -3.60
C VAL A 162 13.00 -2.92 -2.63
N ILE A 163 11.81 -3.11 -2.08
CA ILE A 163 11.19 -2.19 -1.11
C ILE A 163 12.09 -2.05 0.13
N GLU A 164 12.57 -3.16 0.68
CA GLU A 164 13.41 -3.15 1.88
C GLU A 164 14.67 -2.27 1.75
N PRO A 165 15.54 -2.45 0.72
CA PRO A 165 16.67 -1.55 0.50
C PRO A 165 16.28 -0.08 0.32
N ILE A 166 15.19 0.22 -0.38
CA ILE A 166 14.71 1.60 -0.58
C ILE A 166 14.35 2.21 0.78
N MET A 167 13.58 1.50 1.60
CA MET A 167 13.19 1.95 2.95
C MET A 167 14.40 2.09 3.88
N LYS A 168 15.37 1.17 3.80
CA LYS A 168 16.64 1.26 4.56
C LYS A 168 17.45 2.48 4.13
N LYS A 169 17.61 2.71 2.82
CA LYS A 169 18.32 3.89 2.27
C LYS A 169 17.68 5.21 2.72
N ALA A 170 16.36 5.26 2.85
CA ALA A 170 15.63 6.42 3.33
C ALA A 170 15.65 6.57 4.88
N ASN A 171 16.24 5.62 5.63
CA ASN A 171 16.15 5.53 7.09
C ASN A 171 14.71 5.38 7.62
N LEU A 172 13.85 4.68 6.87
CA LEU A 172 12.44 4.51 7.17
C LEU A 172 12.05 3.06 7.46
N TYR A 173 12.95 2.08 7.33
CA TYR A 173 12.69 0.73 7.81
C TYR A 173 12.89 0.63 9.33
N LEU A 174 11.97 1.26 10.05
CA LEU A 174 11.94 1.36 11.51
C LEU A 174 11.20 0.15 12.11
N ASN A 175 11.28 -0.02 13.43
CA ASN A 175 10.71 -1.20 14.11
C ASN A 175 9.19 -1.34 13.96
N ASN A 176 8.46 -0.24 13.75
CA ASN A 176 7.02 -0.25 13.51
C ASN A 176 6.63 -0.54 12.06
N VAL A 177 7.60 -0.67 11.15
CA VAL A 177 7.34 -0.91 9.72
C VAL A 177 7.46 -2.40 9.43
N HIS A 178 6.37 -2.98 8.93
CA HIS A 178 6.32 -4.36 8.47
C HIS A 178 6.07 -4.39 6.97
N ILE A 179 6.77 -5.26 6.25
CA ILE A 179 6.66 -5.35 4.79
C ILE A 179 6.15 -6.73 4.41
N VAL A 180 5.03 -6.76 3.70
CA VAL A 180 4.43 -7.95 3.11
C VAL A 180 4.39 -7.75 1.62
N SER A 181 5.19 -8.53 0.90
CA SER A 181 5.36 -8.42 -0.54
C SER A 181 5.92 -9.70 -1.15
N ASN A 182 6.11 -9.73 -2.48
CA ASN A 182 6.73 -10.85 -3.16
C ASN A 182 8.23 -10.85 -2.87
N PHE A 183 8.65 -11.65 -1.91
CA PHE A 183 10.06 -11.85 -1.60
C PHE A 183 10.65 -12.95 -2.47
N MET A 184 11.83 -12.68 -3.02
CA MET A 184 12.59 -13.62 -3.81
C MET A 184 13.18 -14.75 -2.95
N ALA A 185 13.27 -15.92 -3.56
CA ALA A 185 13.97 -17.08 -3.01
C ALA A 185 15.29 -17.26 -3.77
N PHE A 186 16.40 -17.25 -3.02
CA PHE A 186 17.75 -17.42 -3.54
C PHE A 186 18.33 -18.76 -3.09
N ASN A 187 19.11 -19.43 -3.94
CA ASN A 187 19.82 -20.65 -3.59
C ASN A 187 21.09 -20.36 -2.76
N GLN A 188 21.88 -21.40 -2.44
CA GLN A 188 23.10 -21.28 -1.63
C GLN A 188 24.17 -20.42 -2.33
N GLU A 189 24.17 -20.39 -3.65
CA GLU A 189 25.04 -19.57 -4.48
C GLU A 189 24.52 -18.14 -4.68
N GLY A 190 23.42 -17.75 -4.02
CA GLY A 190 22.85 -16.41 -4.09
C GLY A 190 22.08 -16.09 -5.37
N LEU A 191 21.80 -17.08 -6.21
CA LEU A 191 21.05 -16.93 -7.47
C LEU A 191 19.54 -17.05 -7.23
N LEU A 192 18.78 -16.21 -7.92
CA LEU A 192 17.31 -16.25 -7.92
C LEU A 192 16.80 -17.58 -8.48
N VAL A 193 16.01 -18.30 -7.68
CA VAL A 193 15.41 -19.60 -8.06
C VAL A 193 13.89 -19.65 -7.90
N GLY A 194 13.28 -18.64 -7.28
CA GLY A 194 11.83 -18.61 -7.06
C GLY A 194 11.38 -17.38 -6.28
N PHE A 195 10.13 -17.42 -5.85
CA PHE A 195 9.53 -16.47 -4.92
C PHE A 195 8.98 -17.22 -3.72
N LYS A 196 8.92 -16.54 -2.57
CA LYS A 196 8.33 -17.09 -1.35
C LYS A 196 6.81 -17.00 -1.46
N GLU A 197 6.14 -18.08 -1.07
CA GLU A 197 4.68 -18.14 -1.02
C GLU A 197 4.12 -17.40 0.21
N PRO A 198 2.87 -16.89 0.14
CA PRO A 198 2.01 -16.87 -1.04
C PRO A 198 2.41 -15.77 -2.03
N LEU A 199 2.21 -16.02 -3.34
CA LEU A 199 2.23 -14.97 -4.36
C LEU A 199 1.23 -13.86 -4.02
N ILE A 200 1.67 -12.60 -3.99
CA ILE A 200 0.84 -11.41 -3.76
C ILE A 200 0.62 -10.66 -5.06
N HIS A 201 -0.63 -10.46 -5.43
CA HIS A 201 -1.08 -9.69 -6.58
C HIS A 201 -2.20 -8.72 -6.18
N VAL A 202 -2.55 -7.80 -7.07
CA VAL A 202 -3.53 -6.72 -6.78
C VAL A 202 -4.86 -7.22 -6.17
N PHE A 203 -5.35 -8.39 -6.58
CA PHE A 203 -6.63 -8.96 -6.08
C PHE A 203 -6.58 -9.90 -4.87
N ASN A 204 -5.42 -10.21 -4.28
CA ASN A 204 -5.34 -11.09 -3.09
C ASN A 204 -4.69 -10.41 -1.88
N LYS A 205 -4.59 -9.07 -1.90
CA LYS A 205 -4.17 -8.29 -0.75
C LYS A 205 -5.30 -8.23 0.29
N ASN A 206 -5.37 -9.19 1.19
CA ASN A 206 -6.30 -9.21 2.31
C ASN A 206 -5.65 -9.85 3.55
N ILE A 207 -6.38 -9.89 4.67
CA ILE A 207 -5.81 -10.36 5.94
C ILE A 207 -5.47 -11.85 5.93
N ALA A 208 -6.10 -12.69 5.12
CA ALA A 208 -5.74 -14.10 5.04
C ALA A 208 -4.26 -14.31 4.64
N THR A 209 -3.66 -13.33 3.95
CA THR A 209 -2.25 -13.33 3.55
C THR A 209 -1.30 -13.01 4.71
N VAL A 210 -1.79 -12.30 5.74
CA VAL A 210 -0.95 -11.80 6.86
C VAL A 210 -1.37 -12.31 8.23
N CYS A 211 -2.49 -13.02 8.35
CA CYS A 211 -3.09 -13.40 9.63
C CYS A 211 -2.19 -14.32 10.46
N GLU A 212 -1.30 -15.09 9.80
CA GLU A 212 -0.37 -15.98 10.48
C GLU A 212 0.90 -15.29 10.97
N MET A 213 1.17 -14.05 10.53
CA MET A 213 2.37 -13.32 10.91
C MET A 213 2.31 -12.83 12.36
N ASP A 214 3.45 -12.87 13.05
CA ASP A 214 3.57 -12.42 14.45
C ASP A 214 3.08 -10.98 14.64
N TYR A 215 3.39 -10.11 13.67
CA TYR A 215 2.89 -8.74 13.62
C TYR A 215 1.36 -8.68 13.75
N TYR A 216 0.64 -9.48 12.96
CA TYR A 216 -0.81 -9.43 12.95
C TYR A 216 -1.39 -9.93 14.28
N LYS A 217 -0.85 -11.04 14.79
CA LYS A 217 -1.31 -11.68 16.04
C LYS A 217 -1.06 -10.81 17.27
N THR A 218 0.07 -10.13 17.35
CA THR A 218 0.53 -9.46 18.57
C THR A 218 0.25 -7.96 18.61
N GLU A 219 0.18 -7.30 17.45
CA GLU A 219 0.04 -5.85 17.34
C GLU A 219 -1.21 -5.41 16.59
N SER A 220 -1.39 -5.87 15.35
CA SER A 220 -2.50 -5.42 14.48
C SER A 220 -3.87 -5.77 15.07
N SER A 221 -4.00 -6.96 15.65
CA SER A 221 -5.25 -7.49 16.20
C SER A 221 -5.90 -6.60 17.27
N LYS A 222 -5.12 -5.72 17.90
CA LYS A 222 -5.54 -4.83 18.99
C LYS A 222 -5.98 -3.43 18.53
N ARG A 223 -5.87 -3.13 17.23
CA ARG A 223 -6.01 -1.77 16.68
C ARG A 223 -7.37 -1.61 16.02
N SER A 224 -8.29 -0.90 16.67
CA SER A 224 -9.68 -0.73 16.18
C SER A 224 -9.85 0.33 15.08
N CYS A 225 -8.79 1.06 14.70
CA CYS A 225 -8.76 2.02 13.61
C CYS A 225 -7.71 1.66 12.57
N VAL A 226 -8.10 1.63 11.28
CA VAL A 226 -7.19 1.35 10.16
C VAL A 226 -7.21 2.52 9.19
N LEU A 227 -6.09 3.23 9.07
CA LEU A 227 -5.86 4.15 7.97
C LEU A 227 -5.31 3.35 6.78
N LEU A 228 -6.14 3.17 5.76
CA LEU A 228 -5.80 2.41 4.57
C LEU A 228 -5.47 3.37 3.42
N CYS A 229 -4.27 3.24 2.85
CA CYS A 229 -3.81 4.02 1.71
C CYS A 229 -3.49 3.11 0.53
N GLY A 230 -4.00 3.41 -0.66
CA GLY A 230 -3.69 2.65 -1.87
C GLY A 230 -3.94 3.46 -3.13
N ASP A 231 -3.48 2.97 -4.28
CA ASP A 231 -3.66 3.62 -5.57
C ASP A 231 -4.39 2.75 -6.58
N SER A 232 -4.68 1.48 -6.25
CA SER A 232 -5.37 0.54 -7.12
C SER A 232 -6.73 0.11 -6.57
N THR A 233 -7.60 -0.39 -7.44
CA THR A 233 -8.91 -0.88 -7.00
C THR A 233 -8.85 -2.13 -6.13
N GLY A 234 -7.70 -2.83 -6.08
CA GLY A 234 -7.49 -4.00 -5.22
C GLY A 234 -7.07 -3.64 -3.79
N ASP A 235 -6.48 -2.47 -3.57
CA ASP A 235 -5.90 -2.11 -2.28
C ASP A 235 -6.96 -1.87 -1.19
N VAL A 236 -8.20 -1.55 -1.58
CA VAL A 236 -9.32 -1.39 -0.64
C VAL A 236 -9.59 -2.62 0.23
N HIS A 237 -9.10 -3.78 -0.20
CA HIS A 237 -9.23 -5.08 0.45
C HIS A 237 -8.10 -5.40 1.43
N MET A 238 -7.04 -4.58 1.53
CA MET A 238 -5.88 -4.87 2.39
C MET A 238 -6.23 -5.07 3.87
N SER A 239 -7.37 -4.52 4.32
CA SER A 239 -7.90 -4.68 5.68
C SER A 239 -9.11 -5.62 5.75
N ASP A 240 -9.51 -6.28 4.67
CA ASP A 240 -10.65 -7.20 4.70
C ASP A 240 -10.30 -8.45 5.48
N GLY A 241 -11.21 -8.85 6.40
CA GLY A 241 -10.94 -9.91 7.40
C GLY A 241 -10.45 -9.37 8.75
N ALA A 242 -10.32 -8.05 8.91
CA ALA A 242 -9.95 -7.36 10.15
C ALA A 242 -11.09 -7.38 11.18
N ASN A 243 -11.49 -8.55 11.64
CA ASN A 243 -12.32 -8.67 12.82
C ASN A 243 -11.40 -8.61 14.04
N PHE A 244 -11.11 -7.40 14.50
CA PHE A 244 -10.34 -7.18 15.72
C PHE A 244 -11.23 -7.55 16.91
N ILE A 245 -11.09 -8.78 17.38
CA ILE A 245 -11.80 -9.28 18.55
C ILE A 245 -11.19 -8.58 19.77
N SER A 246 -11.98 -7.76 20.45
CA SER A 246 -11.71 -7.41 21.85
C SER A 246 -11.61 -8.71 22.65
N GLU A 247 -10.49 -8.94 23.34
CA GLU A 247 -10.27 -10.06 24.26
C GLU A 247 -11.24 -10.01 25.46
N GLU A 248 -12.54 -10.20 25.21
CA GLU A 248 -13.55 -10.49 26.24
C GLU A 248 -14.57 -11.45 25.63
N GLU A 249 -14.20 -12.73 25.52
CA GLU A 249 -15.11 -13.82 25.10
C GLU A 249 -16.30 -14.05 26.05
N HIS A 250 -16.53 -13.18 27.05
CA HIS A 250 -17.62 -13.33 28.03
C HIS A 250 -18.49 -12.07 28.20
N ALA A 251 -18.27 -11.01 27.43
CA ALA A 251 -19.15 -9.85 27.41
C ALA A 251 -20.07 -9.92 26.20
N THR A 252 -21.38 -9.74 26.42
CA THR A 252 -22.41 -9.57 25.38
C THR A 252 -21.91 -8.71 24.22
N PRO A 253 -22.23 -9.04 22.95
CA PRO A 253 -21.75 -8.29 21.79
C PRO A 253 -22.23 -6.84 21.89
N VAL A 254 -21.34 -5.96 22.34
CA VAL A 254 -21.58 -4.53 22.30
C VAL A 254 -21.37 -4.12 20.84
N GLU A 255 -22.39 -3.54 20.21
CA GLU A 255 -22.37 -2.99 18.84
C GLU A 255 -21.20 -2.01 18.56
N ASN A 256 -20.40 -1.65 19.57
CA ASN A 256 -19.27 -0.71 19.53
C ASN A 256 -17.89 -1.35 19.24
N SER A 257 -17.80 -2.67 19.03
CA SER A 257 -16.54 -3.41 18.78
C SER A 257 -16.17 -3.55 17.29
N LYS A 258 -16.62 -2.63 16.43
CA LYS A 258 -16.35 -2.71 14.98
C LYS A 258 -15.12 -1.89 14.61
N THR A 259 -14.15 -2.55 13.97
CA THR A 259 -13.01 -1.93 13.29
C THR A 259 -13.51 -0.80 12.37
N THR A 260 -12.95 0.40 12.54
CA THR A 260 -13.22 1.53 11.65
C THR A 260 -12.09 1.66 10.65
N VAL A 261 -12.39 1.42 9.37
CA VAL A 261 -11.42 1.58 8.28
C VAL A 261 -11.73 2.87 7.52
N LEU A 262 -10.76 3.77 7.45
CA LEU A 262 -10.79 4.95 6.61
C LEU A 262 -9.90 4.72 5.39
N ARG A 263 -10.47 4.71 4.19
CA ARG A 263 -9.77 4.41 2.94
C ARG A 263 -9.46 5.68 2.16
N ILE A 264 -8.18 5.90 1.86
CA ILE A 264 -7.68 6.99 1.02
C ILE A 264 -7.09 6.40 -0.26
N GLY A 265 -7.62 6.83 -1.40
CA GLY A 265 -7.22 6.36 -2.72
C GLY A 265 -6.44 7.42 -3.49
N PHE A 266 -5.24 7.10 -3.96
CA PHE A 266 -4.44 7.96 -4.84
C PHE A 266 -4.74 7.62 -6.30
N LEU A 267 -5.55 8.43 -6.97
CA LEU A 267 -5.88 8.27 -8.38
C LEU A 267 -4.85 9.01 -9.25
N ASN A 268 -3.88 8.24 -9.75
CA ASN A 268 -2.69 8.78 -10.42
C ASN A 268 -2.80 8.86 -11.95
N GLU A 269 -3.63 8.02 -12.57
CA GLU A 269 -3.78 7.92 -14.02
C GLU A 269 -5.21 7.57 -14.44
N HIS A 270 -5.55 7.84 -15.70
CA HIS A 270 -6.88 7.56 -16.25
C HIS A 270 -8.01 8.13 -15.37
N VAL A 271 -7.85 9.40 -14.99
CA VAL A 271 -8.71 10.06 -13.98
C VAL A 271 -10.16 10.09 -14.44
N GLU A 272 -10.41 10.47 -15.70
CA GLU A 272 -11.77 10.58 -16.24
C GLU A 272 -12.47 9.22 -16.24
N GLU A 273 -11.76 8.14 -16.57
CA GLU A 273 -12.32 6.80 -16.66
C GLU A 273 -12.53 6.14 -15.30
N ASN A 274 -11.69 6.46 -14.30
CA ASN A 274 -11.66 5.75 -13.03
C ASN A 274 -12.24 6.52 -11.84
N LEU A 275 -12.39 7.85 -11.92
CA LEU A 275 -12.78 8.67 -10.77
C LEU A 275 -14.11 8.22 -10.16
N ASP A 276 -15.11 7.90 -10.98
CA ASP A 276 -16.40 7.41 -10.48
C ASP A 276 -16.24 6.13 -9.69
N ARG A 277 -15.53 5.14 -10.23
CA ARG A 277 -15.24 3.87 -9.55
C ARG A 277 -14.46 4.09 -8.25
N TYR A 278 -13.43 4.95 -8.25
CA TYR A 278 -12.61 5.22 -7.06
C TYR A 278 -13.44 5.88 -5.94
N LYS A 279 -14.33 6.81 -6.29
CA LYS A 279 -15.29 7.42 -5.36
C LYS A 279 -16.25 6.39 -4.75
N GLU A 280 -16.43 5.23 -5.36
CA GLU A 280 -17.29 4.18 -4.80
C GLU A 280 -16.61 3.34 -3.74
N ILE A 281 -15.32 3.06 -3.93
CA ILE A 281 -14.55 2.10 -3.13
C ILE A 281 -13.68 2.77 -2.05
N TYR A 282 -13.30 4.04 -2.25
CA TYR A 282 -12.56 4.85 -1.29
C TYR A 282 -13.46 5.88 -0.60
N ASP A 283 -13.15 6.17 0.68
CA ASP A 283 -13.85 7.23 1.42
C ASP A 283 -13.40 8.62 0.97
N ILE A 284 -12.11 8.74 0.60
CA ILE A 284 -11.47 9.95 0.08
C ILE A 284 -10.60 9.57 -1.11
N VAL A 285 -10.75 10.26 -2.23
CA VAL A 285 -9.91 10.09 -3.42
C VAL A 285 -9.07 11.36 -3.63
N LEU A 286 -7.77 11.18 -3.82
CA LEU A 286 -6.80 12.23 -4.11
C LEU A 286 -6.33 12.04 -5.55
N VAL A 287 -6.56 13.04 -6.41
CA VAL A 287 -6.25 13.02 -7.84
C VAL A 287 -4.97 13.82 -8.08
N ASP A 288 -3.94 13.18 -8.65
CA ASP A 288 -2.66 13.83 -8.97
C ASP A 288 -2.01 14.51 -7.75
N ASP A 289 -2.19 13.94 -6.56
CA ASP A 289 -1.65 14.47 -5.30
C ASP A 289 -0.29 13.83 -4.99
N ASP A 290 0.77 14.62 -5.11
CA ASP A 290 2.15 14.23 -4.89
C ASP A 290 2.64 14.26 -3.43
N SER A 291 1.70 14.48 -2.50
CA SER A 291 1.91 14.57 -1.06
C SER A 291 1.24 13.44 -0.28
N PHE A 292 1.68 13.25 0.96
CA PHE A 292 1.05 12.41 1.99
C PHE A 292 0.43 13.28 3.10
N ASP A 293 0.04 14.50 2.74
CA ASP A 293 -0.45 15.53 3.65
C ASP A 293 -1.72 15.14 4.39
N LEU A 294 -2.68 14.54 3.70
CA LEU A 294 -3.96 14.18 4.30
C LEU A 294 -3.80 13.05 5.35
N PRO A 295 -3.11 11.93 5.04
CA PRO A 295 -2.73 10.96 6.07
C PRO A 295 -2.00 11.59 7.25
N MET A 296 -1.03 12.48 6.99
CA MET A 296 -0.31 13.19 8.05
C MET A 296 -1.24 14.06 8.90
N LEU A 297 -2.16 14.82 8.29
CA LEU A 297 -3.12 15.65 8.98
C LEU A 297 -3.99 14.83 9.94
N ILE A 298 -4.44 13.65 9.49
CA ILE A 298 -5.23 12.73 10.31
C ILE A 298 -4.41 12.23 11.50
N LEU A 299 -3.17 11.79 11.26
CA LEU A 299 -2.27 11.32 12.31
C LEU A 299 -2.01 12.40 13.37
N ARG A 300 -1.64 13.61 12.95
CA ARG A 300 -1.42 14.75 13.86
C ARG A 300 -2.68 15.11 14.65
N SER A 301 -3.83 15.13 13.98
CA SER A 301 -5.11 15.43 14.65
C SER A 301 -5.46 14.39 15.72
N MET A 302 -5.15 13.10 15.52
CA MET A 302 -5.34 12.08 16.55
C MET A 302 -4.39 12.28 17.74
N ILE A 303 -3.12 12.62 17.48
CA ILE A 303 -2.12 12.85 18.53
C ILE A 303 -2.49 14.08 19.37
N GLU A 304 -2.88 15.19 18.74
CA GLU A 304 -3.26 16.42 19.43
C GLU A 304 -4.46 16.21 20.38
N ASN A 305 -5.46 15.43 19.96
CA ASN A 305 -6.64 15.12 20.77
C ASN A 305 -6.34 14.22 21.98
N GLU A 306 -5.22 13.48 22.00
CA GLU A 306 -4.82 12.69 23.17
C GLU A 306 -4.16 13.56 24.26
N THR A 307 -3.61 14.72 23.86
CA THR A 307 -2.89 15.63 24.79
C THR A 307 -3.80 16.62 25.53
N VAL A 308 -5.11 16.59 25.24
CA VAL A 308 -6.16 17.43 25.86
C VAL A 308 -6.99 16.61 26.83
#